data_AF-A0A8F5SKA6-F1
#
_entry.id   AF-A0A8F5SKA6-F1
#
_cell.length_a   1.000
_cell.length_b   1.000
_cell.length_c   1.000
_cell.angle_alpha   90.00
_cell.angle_beta   90.00
_cell.angle_gamma   90.00
#
_symmetry.space_group_name_H-M   'P 1'
#
loop_
_entity.id
_entity.type
_entity.pdbx_description
1 polymer ?
#
loop_
_entity_poly.entity_id
_entity_poly.type
_entity_poly.pdbx_seq_one_letter_code
_entity_poly.pdbx_strand_id
1 'polypeptide(L)'
;MDDIVAAIHYICALHEGKTELADGLPVEPDDIDHFGNRRVRTVGELIQNQLRTGLGRMERVVRDRMTTQDIEAITPQTLIN
;
A
#
# COMPACT_ATOMS: atom_id res chain seq x y z
N MET A 1 5.92 13.46 5.90
CA MET A 1 4.73 13.91 6.66
C MET A 1 4.02 15.01 5.90
N ASP A 2 4.77 15.89 5.25
CA ASP A 2 4.27 17.01 4.45
C ASP A 2 3.26 16.57 3.37
N ASP A 3 3.54 15.51 2.60
CA ASP A 3 2.59 15.02 1.57
C ASP A 3 1.25 14.56 2.15
N ILE A 4 1.26 13.94 3.34
CA ILE A 4 0.05 13.47 4.02
C ILE A 4 -0.79 14.67 4.47
N VAL A 5 -0.14 15.68 5.06
CA VAL A 5 -0.78 16.91 5.51
C VAL A 5 -1.34 17.67 4.31
N ALA A 6 -0.57 17.82 3.24
CA ALA A 6 -1.02 18.45 1.99
C ALA A 6 -2.22 17.73 1.37
N ALA A 7 -2.20 16.39 1.28
CA ALA A 7 -3.31 15.60 0.76
C ALA A 7 -4.60 15.79 1.58
N ILE A 8 -4.50 15.82 2.92
CA ILE A 8 -5.65 16.07 3.78
C ILE A 8 -6.20 17.49 3.57
N HIS A 9 -5.33 18.50 3.54
CA HIS A 9 -5.74 19.88 3.28
C HIS A 9 -6.42 20.03 1.91
N TYR A 10 -5.90 19.37 0.87
CA TYR A 10 -6.49 19.36 -0.46
C TYR A 10 -7.91 18.77 -0.45
N ILE A 11 -8.10 17.61 0.21
CA ILE A 11 -9.42 16.96 0.32
C ILE A 11 -10.41 17.83 1.11
N CYS A 12 -9.98 18.46 2.21
CA CYS A 12 -10.84 19.37 2.97
C CYS A 12 -11.23 20.60 2.15
N ALA A 13 -10.27 21.22 1.44
CA ALA A 13 -10.54 22.36 0.58
C ALA A 13 -11.55 22.02 -0.54
N LEU A 14 -11.40 20.83 -1.14
CA LEU A 14 -12.34 20.32 -2.15
C LEU A 14 -13.75 20.12 -1.56
N HIS A 15 -13.85 19.57 -0.34
CA HIS A 15 -15.12 19.40 0.36
C HIS A 15 -15.81 20.73 0.69
N GLU A 16 -15.02 21.75 1.04
CA GLU A 16 -15.49 23.12 1.31
C GLU A 16 -15.86 23.89 0.02
N GLY A 17 -15.61 23.32 -1.16
CA GLY A 17 -15.88 23.96 -2.45
C GLY A 17 -14.89 25.07 -2.81
N LYS A 18 -13.70 25.08 -2.20
CA LYS A 18 -12.61 25.99 -2.58
C LYS A 18 -12.03 25.57 -3.93
N THR A 19 -11.66 26.54 -4.75
CA THR A 19 -11.04 26.33 -6.05
C THR A 19 -9.51 26.47 -6.03
N GLU A 20 -8.94 26.93 -4.91
CA GLU A 20 -7.53 27.22 -4.76
C GLU A 20 -7.09 27.10 -3.28
N LEU A 21 -5.87 26.62 -3.05
CA LEU A 21 -5.20 26.59 -1.76
C LEU A 21 -4.42 27.89 -1.50
N ALA A 22 -3.95 28.09 -0.27
CA ALA A 22 -3.28 29.33 0.14
C ALA A 22 -1.94 29.60 -0.58
N ASP A 23 -1.33 28.56 -1.15
CA ASP A 23 -0.10 28.60 -1.92
C ASP A 23 -0.34 28.80 -3.43
N GLY A 24 -1.60 28.95 -3.84
CA GLY A 24 -1.99 29.14 -5.24
C GLY A 24 -2.19 27.83 -6.02
N LEU A 25 -2.20 26.68 -5.34
CA LEU A 25 -2.48 25.41 -5.99
C LEU A 25 -4.00 25.30 -6.31
N PRO A 26 -4.40 25.04 -7.57
CA PRO A 26 -5.81 24.83 -7.89
C PRO A 26 -6.34 23.58 -7.20
N VAL A 27 -7.60 23.64 -6.78
CA VAL A 27 -8.31 22.54 -6.13
C VAL A 27 -9.51 22.16 -6.99
N GLU A 28 -9.42 21.01 -7.62
CA GLU A 28 -10.46 20.47 -8.48
C GLU A 28 -10.50 18.93 -8.40
N PRO A 29 -11.65 18.31 -8.75
CA PRO A 29 -11.74 16.86 -8.91
C PRO A 29 -10.90 16.37 -10.10
N ASP A 30 -10.25 15.21 -9.94
CA ASP A 30 -9.47 14.59 -11.02
C ASP A 30 -10.37 13.99 -12.13
N ASP A 31 -9.92 14.09 -13.38
CA ASP A 31 -10.45 13.32 -14.50
C ASP A 31 -9.91 11.87 -14.47
N ILE A 32 -10.61 11.01 -13.73
CA ILE A 32 -10.16 9.63 -13.47
C ILE A 32 -10.10 8.76 -14.72
N ASP A 33 -10.81 9.11 -15.79
CA ASP A 33 -10.89 8.30 -17.01
C ASP A 33 -9.73 8.55 -17.97
N HIS A 34 -8.92 9.58 -17.72
CA HIS A 34 -7.76 9.92 -18.53
C HIS A 34 -6.78 8.73 -18.69
N PHE A 35 -6.34 8.46 -19.92
CA PHE A 35 -5.44 7.32 -20.20
C PHE A 35 -4.08 7.43 -19.49
N GLY A 36 -3.62 8.63 -19.15
CA GLY A 36 -2.43 8.83 -18.30
C GLY A 36 -2.56 8.18 -16.91
N ASN A 37 -3.78 7.97 -16.42
CA ASN A 37 -4.07 7.24 -15.17
C ASN A 37 -4.09 5.71 -15.37
N ARG A 38 -3.81 5.21 -16.59
CA ARG A 38 -3.75 3.78 -16.91
C ARG A 38 -2.28 3.34 -17.02
N ARG A 39 -1.88 2.39 -16.18
CA ARG A 39 -0.57 1.72 -16.27
C ARG A 39 -0.73 0.28 -16.72
N VAL A 40 0.06 -0.14 -17.72
CA VAL A 40 0.16 -1.55 -18.12
C VAL A 40 0.99 -2.31 -17.09
N ARG A 41 0.47 -3.46 -16.64
CA ARG A 41 1.20 -4.40 -15.78
C ARG A 41 1.63 -5.61 -16.58
N THR A 42 2.91 -5.95 -16.53
CA THR A 42 3.43 -7.12 -17.26
C THR A 42 3.07 -8.42 -16.54
N VAL A 43 3.16 -9.55 -17.25
CA VAL A 43 2.92 -10.88 -16.66
C VAL A 43 3.81 -11.12 -15.43
N GLY A 44 5.09 -10.70 -15.50
CA GLY A 44 6.02 -10.80 -14.37
C GLY A 44 5.57 -9.99 -13.14
N GLU A 45 5.05 -8.78 -13.34
CA GLU A 45 4.51 -7.96 -12.24
C GLU A 45 3.31 -8.63 -11.56
N LEU A 46 2.41 -9.23 -12.36
CA LEU A 46 1.25 -9.94 -11.82
C LEU A 46 1.67 -11.14 -10.97
N ILE A 47 2.61 -11.96 -11.46
CA ILE A 47 3.16 -13.10 -10.71
C ILE A 47 3.85 -12.62 -9.43
N GLN A 48 4.66 -11.56 -9.52
CA GLN A 48 5.35 -10.98 -8.37
C GLN A 48 4.38 -10.51 -7.29
N ASN A 49 3.28 -9.87 -7.66
CA ASN A 49 2.26 -9.40 -6.71
C ASN A 49 1.56 -10.56 -6.00
N GLN A 50 1.29 -11.66 -6.73
CA GLN A 50 0.71 -12.86 -6.12
C GLN A 50 1.70 -13.55 -5.18
N LEU A 51 2.96 -13.69 -5.59
CA LEU A 51 4.00 -14.25 -4.73
C LEU A 51 4.19 -13.40 -3.46
N ARG A 52 4.25 -12.07 -3.58
CA ARG A 52 4.36 -11.14 -2.45
C ARG A 52 3.23 -11.34 -1.44
N THR A 53 1.99 -11.44 -1.93
CA THR A 53 0.82 -11.68 -1.07
C THR A 53 0.92 -13.04 -0.37
N GLY A 54 1.31 -14.09 -1.09
CA GLY A 54 1.52 -15.42 -0.53
C GLY A 54 2.61 -15.44 0.55
N LEU A 55 3.74 -14.80 0.28
CA LEU A 55 4.85 -14.67 1.22
C LEU A 55 4.47 -13.86 2.46
N GLY A 56 3.66 -12.80 2.33
CA GLY A 56 3.18 -12.05 3.50
C GLY A 56 2.31 -12.89 4.44
N ARG A 57 1.52 -13.83 3.90
CA ARG A 57 0.78 -14.80 4.72
C ARG A 57 1.72 -15.79 5.41
N MET A 58 2.73 -16.28 4.68
CA MET A 58 3.75 -17.17 5.25
C MET A 58 4.55 -16.48 6.35
N GLU A 59 4.95 -15.23 6.15
CA GLU A 59 5.66 -14.42 7.15
C GLU A 59 4.86 -14.32 8.46
N ARG A 60 3.55 -14.07 8.37
CA ARG A 60 2.67 -14.05 9.53
C ARG A 60 2.69 -15.39 10.28
N VAL A 61 2.54 -16.51 9.57
CA VAL A 61 2.56 -17.85 10.17
C VAL A 61 3.91 -18.13 10.85
N VAL A 62 5.02 -17.76 10.20
CA VAL A 62 6.37 -17.89 10.76
C VAL A 62 6.47 -17.09 12.06
N ARG A 63 6.03 -15.83 12.07
CA ARG A 63 6.04 -14.96 13.26
C ARG A 63 5.21 -15.53 14.40
N ASP A 64 4.02 -16.03 14.10
CA ASP A 64 3.13 -16.64 15.10
C ASP A 64 3.76 -17.92 15.70
N ARG A 65 4.37 -18.77 14.86
CA ARG A 65 5.09 -19.99 15.31
C ARG A 65 6.32 -19.67 16.16
N MET A 66 7.07 -18.62 15.83
CA MET A 66 8.24 -18.21 16.63
C MET A 66 7.87 -17.81 18.07
N THR A 67 6.62 -17.39 18.32
CA THR A 67 6.17 -17.05 19.68
C THR A 67 5.63 -18.23 20.49
N THR A 68 5.40 -19.38 19.86
CA THR A 68 4.68 -20.52 20.45
C THR A 68 5.49 -21.82 20.48
N GLN A 69 6.47 -21.98 19.58
CA GLN A 69 7.34 -23.15 19.55
C GLN A 69 8.48 -23.03 20.56
N ASP A 70 8.95 -24.18 21.05
CA ASP A 70 10.14 -24.28 21.89
C ASP A 70 11.38 -23.83 21.10
N ILE A 71 12.16 -22.91 21.68
CA ILE A 71 13.30 -22.24 21.05
C ILE A 71 14.34 -23.27 20.58
N GLU A 72 14.55 -24.35 21.35
CA GLU A 72 15.53 -25.39 21.03
C GLU A 72 15.08 -26.28 19.85
N ALA A 73 13.79 -26.29 19.52
CA ALA A 73 13.21 -27.08 18.44
C ALA A 73 12.95 -26.26 17.15
N ILE A 74 13.19 -24.95 17.16
CA ILE A 74 12.93 -24.08 16.01
C ILE A 74 13.95 -24.34 14.89
N THR A 75 13.45 -24.67 13.70
CA THR A 75 14.22 -24.73 12.46
C THR A 75 13.43 -24.07 11.31
N PRO A 76 14.06 -23.70 10.19
CA PRO A 76 13.33 -23.16 9.03
C PRO A 76 12.22 -24.09 8.55
N GLN A 77 12.43 -25.41 8.60
CA GLN A 77 11.42 -26.41 8.22
C GLN A 77 10.24 -26.47 9.19
N THR A 78 10.42 -26.20 10.49
CA THR A 78 9.30 -26.22 11.45
C THR A 78 8.48 -24.92 11.42
N LEU A 79 9.07 -23.83 10.92
CA LEU A 79 8.43 -22.53 10.77
C LEU A 79 7.70 -22.36 9.44
N ILE A 80 8.24 -22.93 8.36
CA ILE A 80 7.65 -22.91 7.02
C ILE A 80 6.76 -24.15 6.85
N ASN A 81 5.64 -24.03 6.13
CA ASN A 81 4.83 -25.22 5.76
C ASN A 81 5.52 -26.01 4.64
#